data_AF-A0AAU6XKC0-F1
#
_entry.id   AF-A0AAU6XKC0-F1
#
_cell.length_a   1.000
_cell.length_b   1.000
_cell.length_c   1.000
_cell.angle_alpha   90.00
_cell.angle_beta   90.00
_cell.angle_gamma   90.00
#
_symmetry.space_group_name_H-M   'P 1'
#
loop_
_entity.id
_entity.type
_entity.pdbx_description
1 polymer ?
#
loop_
_entity_poly.entity_id
_entity_poly.type
_entity_poly.pdbx_seq_one_letter_code
_entity_poly.pdbx_strand_id
1 'polypeptide(L)'
;MAYAIGLVWMTGAAFMTRKAAQLWRNASLVNFFLASFTVLPFGQEVRRGEVRSVGVTAASLWAITPLVFLGLLDAEMTGGQAAVVLIAVLIVLACMACEISIILFNVPARFVPPHMRSEPGTVVLWRVRRARKKSGHR
;
A
#
# COMPACT_ATOMS: atom_id res chain seq x y z
N MET A 1 -14.08 24.54 -7.71
CA MET A 1 -13.98 23.46 -6.68
C MET A 1 -13.22 22.24 -7.19
N ALA A 2 -13.50 21.74 -8.41
CA ALA A 2 -12.78 20.61 -9.01
C ALA A 2 -11.25 20.73 -8.98
N TYR A 3 -10.69 21.86 -9.39
CA TYR A 3 -9.24 22.09 -9.35
C TYR A 3 -8.63 22.08 -7.94
N ALA A 4 -9.37 22.55 -6.93
CA ALA A 4 -8.91 22.52 -5.54
C ALA A 4 -8.87 21.07 -5.02
N ILE A 5 -9.87 20.25 -5.34
CA ILE A 5 -9.90 18.83 -5.00
C ILE A 5 -8.75 18.09 -5.70
N GLY A 6 -8.53 18.35 -6.99
CA GLY A 6 -7.41 17.78 -7.74
C GLY A 6 -6.04 18.17 -7.16
N LEU A 7 -5.86 19.43 -6.75
CA LEU A 7 -4.64 19.88 -6.07
C LEU A 7 -4.45 19.18 -4.72
N VAL A 8 -5.49 19.08 -3.90
CA VAL A 8 -5.43 18.36 -2.62
C VAL A 8 -5.05 16.90 -2.85
N TRP A 9 -5.64 16.23 -3.85
CA TRP A 9 -5.28 14.87 -4.22
C TRP A 9 -3.80 14.74 -4.60
N MET A 10 -3.32 15.60 -5.51
CA MET A 10 -1.93 15.60 -5.98
C MET A 10 -0.94 15.87 -4.85
N THR A 11 -1.25 16.81 -3.96
CA THR A 11 -0.41 17.07 -2.77
C THR A 11 -0.39 15.88 -1.83
N GLY A 12 -1.52 15.20 -1.63
CA GLY A 12 -1.61 13.96 -0.86
C GLY A 12 -0.78 12.83 -1.46
N ALA A 13 -0.89 12.58 -2.77
CA ALA A 13 -0.11 11.56 -3.48
C ALA A 13 1.40 11.86 -3.42
N ALA A 14 1.79 13.12 -3.62
CA ALA A 14 3.19 13.54 -3.51
C ALA A 14 3.72 13.42 -2.07
N PHE A 15 2.92 13.80 -1.07
CA PHE A 15 3.26 13.63 0.33
C PHE A 15 3.45 12.16 0.69
N MET A 16 2.53 11.28 0.28
CA MET A 16 2.63 9.83 0.49
C MET A 16 3.85 9.24 -0.21
N THR A 17 4.14 9.67 -1.43
CA THR A 17 5.36 9.27 -2.17
C THR A 17 6.63 9.68 -1.42
N ARG A 18 6.68 10.92 -0.90
CA ARG A 18 7.80 11.40 -0.09
C ARG A 18 7.94 10.58 1.20
N LYS A 19 6.84 10.26 1.86
CA LYS A 19 6.80 9.42 3.06
C LYS A 19 7.27 7.99 2.77
N ALA A 20 6.85 7.41 1.66
CA ALA A 20 7.33 6.12 1.19
C ALA A 20 8.84 6.14 0.94
N ALA A 21 9.36 7.17 0.27
CA ALA A 21 10.79 7.33 0.02
C ALA A 21 11.61 7.54 1.31
N GLN A 22 11.07 8.30 2.28
CA GLN A 22 11.69 8.47 3.59
C GLN A 22 11.74 7.14 4.35
N LEU A 23 10.63 6.40 4.38
CA LEU A 23 10.57 5.07 5.00
C LEU A 23 11.56 4.12 4.33
N TRP A 24 11.63 4.11 3.00
CA TRP A 24 12.55 3.25 2.25
C TRP A 24 14.03 3.44 2.62
N ARG A 25 14.41 4.67 2.95
CA ARG A 25 15.79 5.04 3.31
C ARG A 25 16.07 4.93 4.81
N ASN A 26 15.08 5.15 5.68
CA ASN A 26 15.28 5.28 7.13
C ASN A 26 14.47 4.25 7.92
N ALA A 27 15.15 3.22 8.44
CA ALA A 27 14.55 2.18 9.28
C ALA A 27 13.96 2.72 10.61
N SER A 28 14.47 3.84 11.13
CA SER A 28 13.98 4.45 12.37
C SER A 28 12.53 4.94 12.27
N LEU A 29 12.03 5.18 11.05
CA LEU A 29 10.67 5.66 10.83
C LEU A 29 9.62 4.54 10.92
N VAL A 30 10.00 3.26 10.88
CA VAL A 30 9.07 2.13 10.90
C VAL A 30 8.12 2.20 12.09
N ASN A 31 8.63 2.49 13.30
CA ASN A 31 7.82 2.59 14.51
C ASN A 31 6.82 3.76 14.46
N PHE A 32 7.22 4.87 13.85
CA PHE A 32 6.34 6.03 13.65
C PHE A 32 5.17 5.68 12.73
N PHE A 33 5.43 4.98 11.62
CA PHE A 33 4.36 4.52 10.72
C PHE A 33 3.48 3.47 11.40
N LEU A 34 4.05 2.50 12.11
CA LEU A 34 3.28 1.51 12.88
C LEU A 34 2.35 2.17 13.90
N ALA A 35 2.82 3.21 14.59
CA ALA A 35 2.00 4.01 15.50
C ALA A 35 0.90 4.78 14.76
N SER A 36 1.18 5.31 13.58
CA SER A 36 0.18 6.01 12.76
C SER A 36 -0.93 5.07 12.27
N PHE A 37 -0.58 3.82 11.96
CA PHE A 37 -1.54 2.79 11.54
C PHE A 37 -2.31 2.15 12.70
N THR A 38 -2.15 2.60 13.96
CA THR A 38 -2.91 2.02 15.08
C THR A 38 -4.39 2.31 15.01
N VAL A 39 -4.80 3.31 14.24
CA VAL A 39 -6.20 3.67 13.99
C VAL A 39 -6.92 2.55 13.21
N LEU A 40 -6.20 1.78 12.39
CA LEU A 40 -6.80 0.68 11.65
C LEU A 40 -7.12 -0.49 12.59
N PRO A 41 -8.31 -1.13 12.49
CA PRO A 41 -8.74 -2.23 13.36
C PRO A 41 -8.04 -3.57 13.04
N PHE A 42 -6.80 -3.52 12.55
CA PHE A 42 -6.01 -4.69 12.17
C PHE A 42 -4.98 -5.05 13.24
N GLY A 43 -4.62 -6.34 13.32
CA GLY A 43 -3.55 -6.81 14.21
C GLY A 43 -2.18 -6.24 13.84
N GLN A 44 -1.25 -6.23 14.81
CA GLN A 44 0.11 -5.68 14.63
C GLN A 44 0.87 -6.28 13.43
N GLU A 45 0.61 -7.55 13.10
CA GLU A 45 1.24 -8.24 11.97
C GLU A 45 0.79 -7.67 10.62
N VAL A 46 -0.51 -7.42 10.47
CA VAL A 46 -1.11 -6.81 9.28
C VAL A 46 -0.65 -5.36 9.15
N ARG A 47 -0.65 -4.59 10.25
CA ARG A 47 -0.12 -3.21 10.25
C ARG A 47 1.33 -3.15 9.80
N ARG A 48 2.15 -4.12 10.21
CA ARG A 48 3.55 -4.23 9.77
C ARG A 48 3.67 -4.65 8.30
N GLY A 49 2.74 -5.46 7.80
CA GLY A 49 2.54 -5.69 6.37
C GLY A 49 2.25 -4.40 5.61
N GLU A 50 1.34 -3.58 6.14
CA GLU A 50 0.94 -2.31 5.54
C GLU A 50 2.11 -1.33 5.44
N VAL A 51 2.92 -1.24 6.49
CA VAL A 51 4.14 -0.40 6.48
C VAL A 51 5.11 -0.84 5.38
N ARG A 52 5.21 -2.15 5.09
CA ARG A 52 6.05 -2.68 4.00
C ARG A 52 5.50 -2.33 2.63
N SER A 53 4.19 -2.24 2.48
CA SER A 53 3.52 -1.99 1.20
C SER A 53 3.28 -0.49 0.90
N VAL A 54 3.67 0.43 1.80
CA VAL A 54 3.50 1.90 1.63
C VAL A 54 4.01 2.42 0.26
N GLY A 55 5.08 1.83 -0.28
CA GLY A 55 5.57 2.20 -1.62
C GLY A 55 4.62 1.82 -2.75
N VAL A 56 3.95 0.67 -2.64
CA VAL A 56 2.92 0.22 -3.57
C VAL A 56 1.65 1.07 -3.42
N THR A 57 1.29 1.44 -2.18
CA THR A 57 0.17 2.36 -1.91
C THR A 57 0.43 3.74 -2.52
N ALA A 58 1.64 4.26 -2.43
CA ALA A 58 1.99 5.52 -3.09
C ALA A 58 1.84 5.41 -4.62
N ALA A 59 2.22 4.28 -5.22
CA ALA A 59 2.06 4.05 -6.66
C ALA A 59 0.58 3.92 -7.07
N SER A 60 -0.26 3.26 -6.26
CA SER A 60 -1.69 3.14 -6.54
C SER A 60 -2.41 4.49 -6.52
N LEU A 61 -2.02 5.41 -5.63
CA LEU A 61 -2.55 6.79 -5.62
C LEU A 61 -2.27 7.54 -6.92
N TRP A 62 -1.09 7.35 -7.52
CA TRP A 62 -0.79 7.91 -8.83
C TRP A 62 -1.62 7.28 -9.95
N ALA A 63 -1.87 5.97 -9.90
CA ALA A 63 -2.74 5.29 -10.85
C ALA A 63 -4.21 5.73 -10.73
N ILE A 64 -4.68 6.09 -9.54
CA ILE A 64 -6.04 6.61 -9.29
C ILE A 64 -6.19 8.06 -9.79
N THR A 65 -5.09 8.82 -9.90
CA THR A 65 -5.11 10.23 -10.31
C THR A 65 -5.91 10.48 -11.60
N PRO A 66 -5.67 9.79 -12.74
CA PRO A 66 -6.48 9.99 -13.94
C PRO A 66 -7.98 9.72 -13.72
N LEU A 67 -8.35 8.75 -12.86
CA LEU A 67 -9.75 8.46 -12.53
C LEU A 67 -10.40 9.63 -11.79
N VAL A 68 -9.67 10.20 -10.82
CA VAL A 68 -10.11 11.37 -10.06
C VAL A 68 -10.31 12.57 -10.97
N PHE A 69 -9.34 12.86 -11.85
CA PHE A 69 -9.45 14.01 -12.76
C PHE A 69 -10.55 13.83 -13.81
N LEU A 70 -10.75 12.62 -14.35
CA LEU A 70 -11.86 12.36 -15.27
C LEU A 70 -13.22 12.55 -14.59
N GLY A 71 -13.39 12.06 -13.35
CA GLY A 71 -14.61 12.26 -12.58
C GLY A 71 -14.84 13.72 -12.17
N LEU A 72 -13.78 14.47 -11.86
CA LEU A 72 -13.88 15.89 -11.50
C LEU A 72 -14.20 16.81 -12.69
N LEU A 73 -13.82 16.41 -13.90
CA LEU A 73 -14.06 17.15 -15.13
C LEU A 73 -15.36 16.74 -15.84
N ASP A 74 -16.11 15.80 -15.26
CA ASP A 74 -17.33 15.21 -15.85
C ASP A 74 -17.12 14.75 -17.30
N ALA A 75 -15.94 14.15 -17.54
CA ALA A 75 -15.52 13.79 -18.89
C ALA A 75 -16.24 12.51 -19.35
N GLU A 76 -16.87 12.58 -20.53
CA GLU A 76 -17.46 11.40 -21.16
C GLU A 76 -16.37 10.36 -21.48
N MET A 77 -16.57 9.11 -21.08
CA MET A 77 -15.59 8.04 -21.28
C MET A 77 -15.61 7.50 -22.71
N THR A 78 -15.18 8.30 -23.68
CA THR A 78 -15.15 7.92 -25.10
C THR A 78 -13.73 7.55 -25.56
N GLY A 79 -13.63 6.52 -26.40
CA GLY A 79 -12.39 6.11 -27.08
C GLY A 79 -11.16 6.02 -26.16
N GLY A 80 -10.20 6.93 -26.36
CA GLY A 80 -8.92 6.96 -25.64
C GLY A 80 -9.04 7.13 -24.12
N GLN A 81 -10.06 7.84 -23.63
CA GLN A 81 -10.28 8.01 -22.19
C GLN A 81 -10.72 6.71 -21.51
N ALA A 82 -11.52 5.88 -22.20
CA ALA A 82 -11.90 4.57 -21.72
C ALA A 82 -10.68 3.63 -21.59
N ALA A 83 -9.74 3.69 -22.53
CA ALA A 83 -8.49 2.94 -22.45
C ALA A 83 -7.61 3.38 -21.27
N VAL A 84 -7.48 4.69 -21.03
CA VAL A 84 -6.76 5.24 -19.87
C VAL A 84 -7.38 4.74 -18.57
N VAL A 85 -8.71 4.74 -18.47
CA VAL A 85 -9.41 4.25 -17.29
C VAL A 85 -9.17 2.75 -17.08
N LEU A 86 -9.29 1.95 -18.13
CA LEU A 86 -9.05 0.52 -18.04
C LEU A 86 -7.62 0.23 -17.55
N ILE A 87 -6.62 0.91 -18.12
CA ILE A 87 -5.21 0.78 -17.71
C ILE A 87 -5.04 1.19 -16.25
N ALA A 88 -5.59 2.34 -15.85
CA ALA A 88 -5.53 2.82 -14.47
C ALA A 88 -6.14 1.81 -13.49
N VAL A 89 -7.33 1.28 -13.80
CA VAL A 89 -8.00 0.26 -12.99
C VAL A 89 -7.15 -1.02 -12.88
N LEU A 90 -6.60 -1.50 -13.99
CA LEU A 90 -5.72 -2.68 -13.98
C LEU A 90 -4.47 -2.47 -13.13
N ILE A 91 -3.86 -1.28 -13.18
CA ILE A 91 -2.71 -0.94 -12.33
C ILE A 91 -3.11 -0.92 -10.86
N VAL A 92 -4.26 -0.33 -10.51
CA VAL A 92 -4.76 -0.31 -9.13
C VAL A 92 -5.01 -1.73 -8.61
N LEU A 93 -5.64 -2.59 -9.40
CA LEU A 93 -5.85 -4.00 -9.05
C LEU A 93 -4.54 -4.75 -8.88
N ALA A 94 -3.56 -4.52 -9.75
CA ALA A 94 -2.22 -5.11 -9.63
C ALA A 94 -1.49 -4.61 -8.37
N CYS A 95 -1.60 -3.32 -8.04
CA CYS A 95 -1.08 -2.76 -6.79
C CYS A 95 -1.74 -3.43 -5.58
N MET A 96 -3.07 -3.54 -5.56
CA MET A 96 -3.81 -4.18 -4.46
C MET A 96 -3.41 -5.65 -4.29
N ALA A 97 -3.27 -6.40 -5.39
CA ALA A 97 -2.78 -7.78 -5.34
C ALA A 97 -1.34 -7.85 -4.79
N CYS A 98 -0.49 -6.89 -5.14
CA CYS A 98 0.89 -6.78 -4.65
C CYS A 98 0.91 -6.42 -3.16
N GLU A 99 0.10 -5.48 -2.70
CA GLU A 99 -0.04 -5.11 -1.28
C GLU A 99 -0.46 -6.32 -0.45
N ILE A 100 -1.52 -7.03 -0.86
CA ILE A 100 -1.99 -8.24 -0.19
C ILE A 100 -0.86 -9.29 -0.13
N SER A 101 -0.13 -9.46 -1.23
CA SER A 101 0.98 -10.42 -1.30
C SER A 101 2.14 -10.03 -0.37
N ILE A 102 2.46 -8.74 -0.26
CA ILE A 102 3.47 -8.22 0.68
C ILE A 102 3.02 -8.40 2.13
N ILE A 103 1.76 -8.11 2.45
CA ILE A 103 1.21 -8.23 3.80
C ILE A 103 1.21 -9.70 4.25
N LEU A 104 0.76 -10.61 3.38
CA LEU A 104 0.61 -12.02 3.71
C LEU A 104 1.93 -12.79 3.65
N PHE A 105 2.76 -12.53 2.63
CA PHE A 105 3.93 -13.35 2.28
C PHE A 105 5.25 -12.59 2.22
N ASN A 106 5.25 -11.26 2.26
CA ASN A 106 6.42 -10.39 2.04
C ASN A 106 7.02 -10.53 0.62
N VAL A 107 6.17 -10.75 -0.39
CA VAL A 107 6.57 -10.93 -1.80
C VAL A 107 5.74 -10.00 -2.69
N PRO A 108 6.34 -9.30 -3.68
CA PRO A 108 7.75 -9.37 -4.10
C PRO A 108 8.67 -8.48 -3.27
N ALA A 109 9.81 -9.01 -2.81
CA ALA A 109 10.78 -8.29 -1.97
C ALA A 109 11.33 -7.00 -2.61
N ARG A 110 11.27 -6.87 -3.94
CA ARG A 110 11.69 -5.65 -4.65
C ARG A 110 10.83 -4.44 -4.28
N PHE A 111 9.56 -4.64 -3.95
CA PHE A 111 8.62 -3.59 -3.55
C PHE A 111 8.57 -3.35 -2.04
N VAL A 112 9.44 -4.03 -1.30
CA VAL A 112 9.55 -3.91 0.16
C VAL A 112 10.81 -3.10 0.51
N PRO A 113 10.74 -2.19 1.51
CA PRO A 113 11.90 -1.48 2.01
C PRO A 113 13.07 -2.42 2.35
N PRO A 114 14.32 -2.12 1.98
CA PRO A 114 15.46 -3.04 2.08
C PRO A 114 15.65 -3.65 3.47
N HIS A 115 15.43 -2.84 4.52
CA HIS A 115 15.59 -3.24 5.92
C HIS A 115 14.43 -4.10 6.46
N MET A 116 13.34 -4.29 5.71
CA MET A 116 12.18 -5.12 6.10
C MET A 116 12.03 -6.39 5.24
N ARG A 117 12.94 -6.63 4.29
CA ARG A 117 12.85 -7.78 3.36
C ARG A 117 13.04 -9.14 4.02
N SER A 118 13.78 -9.18 5.13
CA SER A 118 14.00 -10.41 5.91
C SER A 118 12.86 -10.71 6.88
N GLU A 119 11.88 -9.81 7.02
CA GLU A 119 10.77 -10.02 7.94
C GLU A 119 9.80 -11.08 7.43
N PRO A 120 9.28 -11.95 8.30
CA PRO A 120 8.27 -12.93 7.90
C PRO A 120 6.95 -12.23 7.51
N GLY A 121 6.26 -12.81 6.53
CA GLY A 121 4.87 -12.44 6.22
C GLY A 121 3.91 -12.87 7.33
N THR A 122 2.71 -12.29 7.35
CA THR A 122 1.68 -12.57 8.36
C THR A 122 1.31 -14.06 8.41
N VAL A 123 1.27 -14.75 7.27
CA VAL A 123 0.93 -16.18 7.21
C VAL A 123 1.98 -17.04 7.91
N VAL A 124 3.26 -16.70 7.75
CA VAL A 124 4.36 -17.43 8.40
C VAL A 124 4.28 -17.27 9.91
N LEU A 125 4.05 -16.04 10.40
CA LEU A 125 3.88 -15.77 11.83
C LEU A 125 2.67 -16.51 12.42
N TRP A 126 1.54 -16.51 11.71
CA TRP A 126 0.35 -17.24 12.12
C TRP A 126 0.61 -18.75 12.23
N ARG A 127 1.31 -19.36 11.27
CA ARG A 127 1.68 -20.78 11.31
C ARG A 127 2.58 -21.10 12.50
N VAL A 128 3.59 -20.28 12.78
CA VAL A 128 4.49 -20.45 13.94
C VAL A 128 3.73 -20.36 15.26
N ARG A 129 2.82 -19.39 15.41
CA ARG A 129 1.97 -19.26 16.60
C ARG A 129 1.09 -20.50 16.80
N ARG A 130 0.50 -21.00 15.72
CA ARG A 130 -0.35 -22.20 15.75
C ARG A 130 0.45 -23.45 16.15
N ALA A 131 1.67 -23.58 15.66
CA ALA A 131 2.56 -24.69 16.03
C ALA A 131 2.98 -24.65 17.51
N ARG A 132 3.36 -23.47 18.02
CA ARG A 132 3.70 -23.28 19.45
C ARG A 132 2.53 -23.61 20.39
N LYS A 133 1.31 -23.24 20.00
CA LYS A 133 0.10 -23.56 20.79
C LYS A 133 -0.15 -25.07 20.88
N LYS A 134 0.22 -25.84 19.86
CA LYS A 134 0.11 -27.32 19.88
C LYS A 134 1.20 -27.98 20.72
N SER A 135 2.41 -27.40 20.82
CA SER A 135 3.52 -27.97 21.58
C SER A 135 3.47 -27.65 23.08
N GLY A 136 2.86 -26.53 23.49
CA GLY A 136 2.69 -26.17 24.91
C GLY A 136 1.51 -26.84 25.63
N HIS A 137 0.95 -27.90 25.05
CA HIS A 137 -0.12 -28.72 25.61
C HIS A 137 0.30 -30.18 25.81
N ARG A 138 1.61 -30.43 25.88
CA ARG A 138 2.21 -31.69 26.33
C ARG A 138 2.95 -31.45 27.63
#